data_AF-A0A4Q3C526-F1
#
_entry.id   AF-A0A4Q3C526-F1
#
_cell.length_a   1.000
_cell.length_b   1.000
_cell.length_c   1.000
_cell.angle_alpha   90.00
_cell.angle_beta   90.00
_cell.angle_gamma   90.00
#
_symmetry.space_group_name_H-M   'P 1'
#
loop_
_entity.id
_entity.type
_entity.pdbx_description
1 polymer ?
#
loop_
_entity_poly.entity_id
_entity_poly.type
_entity_poly.pdbx_seq_one_letter_code
_entity_poly.pdbx_strand_id
1 'polypeptide(L)' 'MFIETETTPNPATLKFLPGRQVMESGTREFTTPEDSAASPLAEALFDTGEVTGVFFGADFVSVTAAPGA' A
#
# COMPACT_ATOMS: atom_id res chain seq x y z
N MET A 1 10.04 10.04 -10.48
CA MET A 1 8.60 10.23 -10.20
C MET A 1 8.47 10.72 -8.77
N PHE A 2 7.61 11.69 -8.50
CA PHE A 2 7.33 12.15 -7.12
C PHE A 2 6.10 11.42 -6.58
N ILE A 3 6.14 11.09 -5.29
CA ILE A 3 5.04 10.46 -4.56
C ILE A 3 4.78 11.33 -3.34
N GLU A 4 3.57 11.87 -3.23
CA GLU A 4 3.14 12.63 -2.07
C GLU A 4 2.64 11.68 -0.97
N THR A 5 2.72 12.11 0.29
CA THR A 5 2.28 11.29 1.43
C THR A 5 1.26 12.03 2.27
N GLU A 6 0.19 11.35 2.66
CA GLU A 6 -0.84 11.83 3.57
C GLU A 6 -0.89 10.94 4.82
N THR A 7 -0.91 11.56 5.98
CA THR A 7 -1.14 10.88 7.25
C THR A 7 -2.57 10.38 7.33
N THR A 8 -2.77 9.19 7.90
CA THR A 8 -4.11 8.67 8.18
C THR A 8 -4.41 8.72 9.69
N PRO A 9 -5.67 8.57 10.12
CA PRO A 9 -5.99 8.44 11.55
C PRO A 9 -5.33 7.23 12.21
N ASN A 10 -4.94 6.21 11.44
CA ASN A 10 -4.17 5.09 11.94
C ASN A 10 -2.66 5.44 11.88
N PRO A 11 -1.96 5.56 13.02
CA PRO A 11 -0.54 5.92 13.04
C PRO A 11 0.37 4.88 12.37
N ALA A 12 -0.09 3.62 12.26
CA ALA A 12 0.65 2.56 11.58
C ALA A 12 0.45 2.59 10.05
N THR A 13 -0.44 3.43 9.52
CA THR A 13 -0.78 3.46 8.10
C THR A 13 -0.49 4.83 7.50
N LEU A 14 0.27 4.84 6.41
CA LEU A 14 0.54 6.03 5.62
C LEU A 14 -0.06 5.87 4.22
N LYS A 15 -0.63 6.94 3.69
CA LYS A 15 -1.21 6.98 2.35
C LYS A 15 -0.22 7.63 1.39
N PHE A 16 0.02 6.99 0.26
CA PHE A 16 0.94 7.40 -0.80
C PHE A 16 0.14 7.76 -2.03
N LEU A 17 0.34 8.98 -2.53
CA LEU A 17 -0.35 9.53 -3.70
C LEU A 17 0.68 9.66 -4.84
N PRO A 18 0.72 8.69 -5.76
CA PRO A 18 1.65 8.72 -6.90
C PRO A 18 1.26 9.74 -7.98
N GLY A 19 0.15 10.48 -7.83
CA GLY A 19 -0.33 11.45 -8.83
C GLY A 19 -0.83 10.81 -10.13
N ARG A 20 -1.18 9.52 -10.08
CA ARG A 20 -1.73 8.74 -11.21
C ARG A 20 -2.74 7.71 -10.70
N GLN A 21 -3.57 7.22 -11.61
CA GLN A 21 -4.47 6.12 -11.34
C GLN A 21 -3.69 4.85 -10.94
N VAL A 22 -4.13 4.23 -9.85
CA VAL A 22 -3.64 2.97 -9.30
C VAL A 22 -4.61 1.84 -9.65
N MET A 23 -5.91 2.03 -9.39
CA MET A 23 -6.97 1.08 -9.74
C MET A 23 -7.90 1.68 -10.78
N GLU A 24 -8.17 0.92 -11.85
CA GLU A 24 -9.17 1.31 -12.86
C GLU A 24 -10.59 1.33 -12.31
N SER A 25 -10.90 0.36 -11.44
CA SER A 25 -12.19 0.25 -10.76
C SER A 25 -12.04 -0.50 -9.44
N GLY A 26 -12.91 -0.17 -8.49
CA GLY A 26 -12.92 -0.78 -7.16
C GLY A 26 -11.68 -0.47 -6.33
N THR A 27 -11.44 -1.33 -5.35
CA THR A 27 -10.29 -1.27 -4.45
C THR A 27 -9.75 -2.67 -4.27
N ARG A 28 -8.49 -2.79 -3.88
CA ARG A 28 -7.90 -4.08 -3.54
C ARG A 28 -7.08 -3.97 -2.28
N GLU A 29 -7.30 -4.89 -1.36
CA GLU A 29 -6.54 -5.01 -0.12
C GLU A 29 -5.67 -6.26 -0.19
N PHE A 30 -4.47 -6.16 0.36
CA PHE A 30 -3.51 -7.23 0.49
C PHE A 30 -3.10 -7.30 1.96
N THR A 31 -3.38 -8.44 2.60
CA THR A 31 -3.12 -8.65 4.04
C THR A 31 -2.08 -9.74 4.31
N THR A 32 -1.65 -10.45 3.26
CA THR A 32 -0.62 -11.49 3.35
C THR A 32 0.32 -11.43 2.14
N PRO A 33 1.56 -11.94 2.26
CA PRO A 33 2.47 -12.08 1.13
C PRO A 33 1.93 -12.96 0.00
N GLU A 34 1.07 -13.93 0.30
CA GLU A 34 0.48 -14.80 -0.72
C GLU A 34 -0.55 -14.06 -1.59
N ASP A 35 -1.35 -13.17 -0.98
CA ASP A 35 -2.31 -12.34 -1.73
C ASP A 35 -1.60 -11.23 -2.52
N SER A 36 -0.49 -10.72 -2.00
CA SER A 36 0.30 -9.66 -2.65
C SER A 36 0.87 -10.10 -4.01
N ALA A 37 1.05 -11.40 -4.26
CA ALA A 37 1.50 -11.96 -5.53
C ALA A 37 0.61 -11.60 -6.73
N ALA A 38 -0.64 -11.14 -6.51
CA ALA A 38 -1.50 -10.64 -7.58
C ALA A 38 -1.09 -9.24 -8.10
N SER A 39 -0.15 -8.57 -7.44
CA SER A 39 0.38 -7.26 -7.83
C SER A 39 1.88 -7.18 -7.57
N PRO A 40 2.72 -6.98 -8.60
CA PRO A 40 4.17 -6.84 -8.43
C PRO A 40 4.56 -5.70 -7.45
N LEU A 41 3.73 -4.66 -7.35
CA LEU A 41 3.95 -3.58 -6.39
C LEU A 41 3.62 -4.01 -4.97
N ALA A 42 2.53 -4.76 -4.77
CA ALA A 42 2.18 -5.24 -3.44
C ALA A 42 3.23 -6.26 -2.96
N GLU A 43 3.62 -7.20 -3.81
CA GLU A 43 4.69 -8.16 -3.54
C GLU A 43 5.98 -7.48 -3.10
N ALA A 44 6.47 -6.51 -3.89
CA ALA A 44 7.67 -5.76 -3.55
C ALA A 44 7.59 -4.98 -2.23
N LEU A 45 6.39 -4.53 -1.82
CA LEU A 45 6.18 -3.85 -0.53
C LEU A 45 6.20 -4.85 0.63
N PHE A 46 5.62 -6.03 0.47
CA PHE A 46 5.67 -7.08 1.49
C PHE A 46 7.08 -7.66 1.65
N ASP A 47 7.85 -7.76 0.57
CA ASP A 47 9.23 -8.28 0.56
C ASP A 47 10.22 -7.44 1.39
N THR A 48 9.88 -6.21 1.76
CA THR A 48 10.70 -5.43 2.70
C THR A 48 10.72 -6.03 4.10
N GLY A 49 9.71 -6.82 4.45
CA GLY A 49 9.50 -7.36 5.80
C GLY A 49 8.99 -6.32 6.81
N GLU A 50 8.83 -5.06 6.39
CA GLU A 50 8.41 -3.93 7.23
C GLU A 50 6.92 -3.58 7.04
N VAL A 51 6.22 -4.30 6.17
CA VAL A 51 4.83 -4.04 5.79
C VAL A 51 3.95 -5.23 6.15
N THR A 52 2.80 -4.96 6.75
CA THR A 52 1.79 -5.96 7.10
C THR A 52 0.49 -5.84 6.30
N GLY A 53 0.30 -4.70 5.62
CA GLY A 53 -0.90 -4.49 4.82
C GLY A 53 -0.66 -3.47 3.72
N VAL A 54 -1.25 -3.72 2.55
CA VAL A 54 -1.24 -2.79 1.42
C VAL A 54 -2.65 -2.67 0.89
N PHE A 55 -3.11 -1.44 0.66
CA PHE A 55 -4.44 -1.17 0.13
C PHE A 55 -4.35 -0.25 -1.08
N PHE A 56 -4.94 -0.66 -2.19
CA PHE A 56 -5.02 0.10 -3.43
C PHE A 56 -6.38 0.78 -3.55
N GLY A 57 -6.34 2.11 -3.57
CA GLY A 57 -7.47 2.95 -3.95
C GLY A 57 -7.42 3.33 -5.44
N ALA A 58 -8.32 4.23 -5.83
CA ALA A 58 -8.39 4.71 -7.22
C ALA A 58 -7.09 5.39 -7.68
N ASP A 59 -6.53 6.27 -6.84
CA ASP A 59 -5.38 7.14 -7.12
C ASP A 59 -4.33 7.15 -6.00
N PHE A 60 -4.43 6.20 -5.05
CA PHE A 60 -3.53 6.12 -3.91
C PHE A 60 -3.23 4.67 -3.51
N VAL A 61 -2.15 4.50 -2.76
CA VAL A 61 -1.77 3.26 -2.08
C VAL A 61 -1.62 3.56 -0.59
N SER A 62 -2.32 2.84 0.27
CA SER A 62 -2.07 2.89 1.71
C SER A 62 -1.20 1.70 2.11
N VAL A 63 -0.18 1.96 2.93
CA VAL A 63 0.74 0.94 3.43
C VAL A 63 0.68 0.95 4.95
N THR A 64 0.49 -0.22 5.54
CA THR A 64 0.48 -0.44 6.99
C THR A 64 1.79 -1.09 7.39
N ALA A 65 2.53 -0.41 8.26
CA ALA A 65 3.81 -0.86 8.77
C ALA A 65 3.64 -2.05 9.74
N ALA A 66 4.65 -2.91 9.78
CA ALA A 66 4.78 -3.94 10.81
C ALA A 66 5.03 -3.29 12.19
N PRO A 67 4.59 -3.92 13.29
CA PRO A 67 4.90 -3.42 14.62
C PRO A 67 6.41 -3.27 14.83
N GLY A 68 6.88 -2.05 15.13
CA GLY A 68 8.28 -1.75 15.44
C GLY A 68 9.18 -1.44 14.24
N ALA A 69 8.61 -1.31 13.03
CA ALA A 69 9.26 -0.69 11.88
C ALA A 69 9.26 0.85 11.99
#